data_AF-A0A143QJ13-F1
#
_entry.id   AF-A0A143QJ13-F1
#
_cell.length_a   1.000
_cell.length_b   1.000
_cell.length_c   1.000
_cell.angle_alpha   90.00
_cell.angle_beta   90.00
_cell.angle_gamma   90.00
#
_symmetry.space_group_name_H-M   'P 1'
#
loop_
_entity.id
_entity.type
_entity.pdbx_description
1 polymer ?
#
loop_
_entity_poly.entity_id
_entity_poly.type
_entity_poly.pdbx_seq_one_letter_code
_entity_poly.pdbx_strand_id
1 'polypeptide(L)'
;MSLRRGGVWTDAIVVCVVVAVGVVAAGLTHQPMGQSGYVSEPVEYPVDIPGCESVEPPEEEQFYGVFTSGQESYDNPAYPWLTSKKAHAMSIAARDALPSQVSLVAGSSFWPGGDPLVFQPVASADAAYDPGTSADAEVTRDGVEGSLTVNVTRVDDGPKPCRAGWLDARETLSDGTVVDTRDTWDEFDGDRSHTNFARVYAPDGSVVVASSSDQNADFETTGTVPLSIEELRSIALRPELLWSTPVPIDTPPLPISCDTNSEGAGQFSSQSVDRLNASLDEFWRAAQLPIELDRPLGSMRTSPSGSAGACGAVMVGDGTLTIRVIDADFEPSENPWGALTLPDGSQFRDDNPGASAMTLDGDPIEDITLVKPSGTRVDVQIAARATSVDRPLLQAIALAVAGSVD
;
A
#
# COMPACT_ATOMS: atom_id res chain seq x y z
N MET A 1 -47.07 -0.25 21.85
CA MET A 1 -46.27 -1.45 22.12
C MET A 1 -46.11 -2.21 20.81
N SER A 2 -44.99 -2.02 20.11
CA SER A 2 -44.48 -2.90 19.02
C SER A 2 -43.18 -2.33 18.46
N LEU A 3 -42.30 -3.25 18.02
CA LEU A 3 -41.05 -3.11 17.23
C LEU A 3 -39.84 -2.50 17.97
N ARG A 4 -38.61 -3.03 17.92
CA ARG A 4 -37.94 -4.02 17.05
C ARG A 4 -36.88 -4.79 17.86
N ARG A 5 -36.73 -6.08 17.61
CA ARG A 5 -35.63 -6.93 18.09
C ARG A 5 -34.91 -7.42 16.83
N GLY A 6 -33.71 -6.92 16.56
CA GLY A 6 -32.89 -7.30 15.42
C GLY A 6 -31.55 -6.58 15.52
N GLY A 7 -30.51 -7.31 15.90
CA GLY A 7 -29.18 -6.73 16.10
C GLY A 7 -28.13 -7.66 16.71
N VAL A 8 -28.34 -8.98 16.70
CA VAL A 8 -27.34 -9.95 17.21
C VAL A 8 -27.18 -11.16 16.26
N TRP A 9 -27.88 -11.18 15.12
CA TRP A 9 -27.87 -12.32 14.20
C TRP A 9 -27.10 -12.06 12.90
N THR A 10 -26.75 -10.80 12.59
CA THR A 10 -26.01 -10.46 11.37
C THR A 10 -24.49 -10.60 11.57
N ASP A 11 -23.95 -10.21 12.73
CA ASP A 11 -22.50 -10.36 13.03
C ASP A 11 -22.07 -11.81 13.24
N ALA A 12 -22.97 -12.66 13.75
CA ALA A 12 -22.70 -14.09 13.90
C ALA A 12 -22.60 -14.81 12.55
N ILE A 13 -23.21 -14.28 11.48
CA ILE A 13 -23.16 -14.90 10.15
C ILE A 13 -21.87 -14.49 9.42
N VAL A 14 -21.41 -13.24 9.55
CA VAL A 14 -20.14 -12.80 8.93
C VAL A 14 -18.94 -13.45 9.60
N VAL A 15 -18.93 -13.58 10.94
CA VAL A 15 -17.88 -14.30 11.67
C VAL A 15 -17.92 -15.81 11.39
N CYS A 16 -19.11 -16.42 11.22
CA CYS A 16 -19.20 -17.82 10.81
C CYS A 16 -18.76 -18.07 9.37
N VAL A 17 -18.85 -17.09 8.46
CA VAL A 17 -18.34 -17.24 7.08
C VAL A 17 -16.81 -17.11 7.03
N VAL A 18 -16.21 -16.20 7.81
CA VAL A 18 -14.74 -16.08 7.91
C VAL A 18 -14.13 -17.30 8.63
N VAL A 19 -14.82 -17.81 9.66
CA VAL A 19 -14.43 -19.08 10.30
C VAL A 19 -14.73 -20.27 9.38
N ALA A 20 -15.77 -20.26 8.54
CA ALA A 20 -15.96 -21.35 7.58
C ALA A 20 -14.89 -21.33 6.47
N VAL A 21 -14.49 -20.18 5.94
CA VAL A 21 -13.45 -20.13 4.89
C VAL A 21 -12.05 -20.38 5.47
N GLY A 22 -11.77 -19.91 6.70
CA GLY A 22 -10.47 -20.13 7.37
C GLY A 22 -10.35 -21.45 8.17
N VAL A 23 -11.46 -22.06 8.61
CA VAL A 23 -11.45 -23.30 9.44
C VAL A 23 -11.92 -24.54 8.68
N VAL A 24 -12.64 -24.42 7.55
CA VAL A 24 -12.89 -25.59 6.69
C VAL A 24 -11.61 -26.08 5.99
N ALA A 25 -10.56 -25.25 5.88
CA ALA A 25 -9.30 -25.66 5.28
C ALA A 25 -8.34 -26.43 6.21
N ALA A 26 -8.50 -26.42 7.54
CA ALA A 26 -7.44 -26.95 8.42
C ALA A 26 -7.87 -27.83 9.60
N GLY A 27 -9.16 -28.01 9.87
CA GLY A 27 -9.60 -28.74 11.07
C GLY A 27 -10.64 -29.81 10.79
N LEU A 28 -10.19 -31.07 10.71
CA LEU A 28 -10.99 -32.32 10.70
C LEU A 28 -11.37 -32.85 9.31
N THR A 29 -10.49 -33.62 8.67
CA THR A 29 -10.52 -35.09 8.73
C THR A 29 -9.47 -35.66 7.78
N HIS A 30 -8.74 -36.68 8.23
CA HIS A 30 -8.00 -37.58 7.34
C HIS A 30 -8.99 -38.30 6.40
N GLN A 31 -9.32 -37.68 5.28
CA GLN A 31 -9.95 -38.32 4.12
C GLN A 31 -9.23 -37.85 2.86
N PRO A 32 -9.02 -38.73 1.86
CA PRO A 32 -8.29 -38.39 0.65
C PRO A 32 -8.98 -37.20 -0.01
N MET A 33 -8.23 -36.12 -0.23
CA MET A 33 -8.67 -34.91 -0.93
C MET A 33 -9.14 -35.31 -2.34
N GLY A 34 -10.42 -35.62 -2.46
CA GLY A 34 -11.14 -35.55 -3.71
C GLY A 34 -11.89 -34.22 -3.73
N GLN A 35 -11.48 -33.33 -4.64
CA GLN A 35 -12.17 -32.08 -5.04
C GLN A 35 -11.86 -30.79 -4.26
N SER A 36 -10.58 -30.46 -4.03
CA SER A 36 -10.15 -29.05 -4.12
C SER A 36 -9.77 -28.80 -5.57
N GLY A 37 -10.36 -27.79 -6.24
CA GLY A 37 -10.04 -27.43 -7.63
C GLY A 37 -8.65 -26.79 -7.81
N TYR A 38 -7.76 -26.92 -6.83
CA TYR A 38 -6.40 -26.41 -6.85
C TYR A 38 -5.46 -27.40 -7.53
N VAL A 39 -4.70 -26.93 -8.52
CA VAL A 39 -3.69 -27.69 -9.26
C VAL A 39 -2.47 -26.80 -9.45
N SER A 40 -1.31 -27.22 -8.95
CA SER A 40 -0.04 -26.57 -9.27
C SER A 40 0.66 -27.24 -10.46
N GLU A 41 1.63 -26.54 -11.04
CA GLU A 41 2.44 -27.07 -12.12
C GLU A 41 3.12 -28.42 -11.75
N PRO A 42 2.97 -29.47 -12.58
CA PRO A 42 3.63 -30.74 -12.34
C PRO A 42 5.15 -30.60 -12.29
N VAL A 43 5.76 -31.09 -11.20
CA VAL A 43 7.22 -31.06 -11.05
C VAL A 43 7.84 -32.30 -11.68
N GLU A 44 8.73 -32.09 -12.66
CA GLU A 44 9.56 -33.16 -13.21
C GLU A 44 10.77 -33.46 -12.32
N TYR A 45 11.00 -34.74 -12.01
CA TYR A 45 12.19 -35.18 -11.30
C TYR A 45 12.63 -36.58 -11.77
N PRO A 46 13.93 -36.82 -12.04
CA PRO A 46 15.06 -35.88 -11.92
C PRO A 46 15.05 -34.78 -12.99
N VAL A 47 15.59 -33.62 -12.66
CA VAL A 47 15.73 -32.46 -13.55
C VAL A 47 17.10 -31.81 -13.33
N ASP A 48 17.70 -31.30 -14.41
CA ASP A 48 18.92 -30.51 -14.37
C ASP A 48 18.55 -29.01 -14.30
N ILE A 49 18.88 -28.35 -13.19
CA ILE A 49 18.63 -26.90 -13.01
C ILE A 49 19.92 -26.14 -13.33
N PRO A 50 19.94 -25.25 -14.34
CA PRO A 50 21.08 -24.39 -14.64
C PRO A 50 21.64 -23.67 -13.41
N GLY A 51 22.96 -23.79 -13.21
CA GLY A 51 23.69 -23.17 -12.10
C GLY A 51 23.63 -23.92 -10.77
N CYS A 52 22.93 -25.06 -10.71
CA CYS A 52 22.93 -25.96 -9.57
C CYS A 52 23.89 -27.14 -9.79
N GLU A 53 24.72 -27.46 -8.79
CA GLU A 53 25.59 -28.64 -8.83
C GLU A 53 24.81 -29.94 -8.57
N SER A 54 23.77 -29.87 -7.73
CA SER A 54 22.88 -30.96 -7.40
C SER A 54 21.46 -30.45 -7.18
N VAL A 55 20.46 -31.26 -7.59
CA VAL A 55 19.04 -30.94 -7.43
C VAL A 55 18.39 -31.94 -6.48
N GLU A 56 17.76 -31.43 -5.43
CA GLU A 56 16.99 -32.21 -4.48
C GLU A 56 15.58 -32.53 -5.02
N PRO A 57 14.95 -33.64 -4.57
CA PRO A 57 13.58 -33.98 -4.93
C PRO A 57 12.58 -32.90 -4.51
N PRO A 58 11.41 -32.80 -5.18
CA PRO A 58 10.36 -31.87 -4.78
C PRO A 58 9.91 -32.12 -3.34
N GLU A 59 9.51 -31.05 -2.67
CA GLU A 59 8.97 -31.08 -1.32
C GLU A 59 7.45 -30.98 -1.41
N GLU A 60 6.74 -31.60 -0.47
CA GLU A 60 5.28 -31.44 -0.41
C GLU A 60 4.96 -29.98 -0.09
N GLU A 61 4.04 -29.38 -0.84
CA GLU A 61 3.56 -28.02 -0.60
C GLU A 61 2.90 -27.96 0.79
N GLN A 62 3.47 -27.15 1.68
CA GLN A 62 2.91 -26.89 3.00
C GLN A 62 2.30 -25.49 3.01
N PHE A 63 0.99 -25.43 3.17
CA PHE A 63 0.29 -24.17 3.38
C PHE A 63 0.29 -23.83 4.87
N TYR A 64 0.77 -22.64 5.20
CA TYR A 64 0.67 -22.08 6.53
C TYR A 64 -0.05 -20.74 6.43
N GLY A 65 -1.10 -20.58 7.23
CA GLY A 65 -1.77 -19.29 7.42
C GLY A 65 -1.08 -18.55 8.55
N VAL A 66 -0.47 -17.40 8.26
CA VAL A 66 0.01 -16.48 9.29
C VAL A 66 -1.07 -15.43 9.52
N PHE A 67 -1.51 -15.28 10.76
CA PHE A 67 -2.37 -14.19 11.17
C PHE A 67 -1.53 -13.16 11.91
N THR A 68 -1.45 -11.95 11.37
CA THR A 68 -0.76 -10.83 12.01
C THR A 68 -1.81 -10.02 12.77
N SER A 69 -1.45 -9.52 13.97
CA SER A 69 -2.37 -8.76 14.80
C SER A 69 -1.64 -7.65 15.54
N GLY A 70 -1.93 -6.40 15.20
CA GLY A 70 -1.34 -5.24 15.84
C GLY A 70 -1.44 -4.01 14.96
N GLN A 71 -1.27 -2.82 15.55
CA GLN A 71 -1.01 -1.64 14.72
C GLN A 71 0.44 -1.72 14.26
N GLU A 72 0.60 -1.89 12.96
CA GLU A 72 1.90 -1.95 12.30
C GLU A 72 2.31 -0.51 12.01
N SER A 73 3.40 -0.05 12.62
CA SER A 73 3.93 1.29 12.41
C SER A 73 5.39 1.21 11.95
N TYR A 74 5.78 2.15 11.12
CA TYR A 74 7.19 2.41 10.88
C TYR A 74 7.89 2.79 12.19
N ASP A 75 9.22 2.65 12.20
CA ASP A 75 10.06 3.02 13.35
C ASP A 75 9.74 2.19 14.61
N ASN A 76 9.17 0.99 14.42
CA ASN A 76 8.93 0.01 15.48
C ASN A 76 10.28 -0.44 16.08
N PRO A 77 10.49 -0.31 17.41
CA PRO A 77 11.72 -0.74 18.06
C PRO A 77 12.06 -2.23 17.88
N ALA A 78 11.07 -3.08 17.59
CA ALA A 78 11.29 -4.50 17.27
C ALA A 78 12.00 -4.70 15.91
N TYR A 79 11.83 -3.74 15.00
CA TYR A 79 12.37 -3.78 13.63
C TYR A 79 13.11 -2.47 13.31
N PRO A 80 14.22 -2.17 14.02
CA PRO A 80 14.89 -0.87 13.96
C PRO A 80 15.51 -0.54 12.59
N TRP A 81 15.58 -1.52 11.70
CA TRP A 81 16.10 -1.35 10.35
C TRP A 81 15.09 -0.70 9.40
N LEU A 82 13.80 -0.96 9.58
CA LEU A 82 12.73 -0.45 8.71
C LEU A 82 12.16 0.84 9.29
N THR A 83 12.87 1.92 9.04
CA THR A 83 12.37 3.27 9.32
C THR A 83 11.43 3.73 8.21
N SER A 84 10.61 4.74 8.50
CA SER A 84 9.76 5.37 7.48
C SER A 84 10.57 5.89 6.29
N LYS A 85 11.77 6.43 6.53
CA LYS A 85 12.68 6.88 5.46
C LYS A 85 13.27 5.71 4.66
N LYS A 86 13.58 4.58 5.31
CA LYS A 86 14.08 3.37 4.64
C LYS A 86 13.02 2.83 3.69
N ALA A 87 11.80 2.67 4.17
CA ALA A 87 10.67 2.22 3.35
C ALA A 87 10.41 3.17 2.17
N HIS A 88 10.58 4.49 2.36
CA HIS A 88 10.47 5.44 1.25
C HIS A 88 11.58 5.28 0.20
N ALA A 89 12.84 5.17 0.62
CA ALA A 89 13.96 4.93 -0.28
C ALA A 89 13.77 3.64 -1.09
N MET A 90 13.30 2.57 -0.44
CA MET A 90 12.97 1.30 -1.10
C MET A 90 11.85 1.45 -2.12
N SER A 91 10.79 2.18 -1.77
CA SER A 91 9.63 2.41 -2.64
C SER A 91 10.03 3.23 -3.89
N ILE A 92 10.87 4.25 -3.73
CA ILE A 92 11.43 5.02 -4.86
C ILE A 92 12.27 4.09 -5.75
N ALA A 93 13.18 3.30 -5.17
CA ALA A 93 14.05 2.42 -5.94
C ALA A 93 13.28 1.34 -6.72
N ALA A 94 12.23 0.77 -6.12
CA ALA A 94 11.36 -0.20 -6.80
C ALA A 94 10.61 0.44 -7.97
N ARG A 95 10.06 1.64 -7.80
CA ARG A 95 9.38 2.39 -8.85
C ARG A 95 10.33 2.80 -9.98
N ASP A 96 11.51 3.30 -9.65
CA ASP A 96 12.54 3.68 -10.62
C ASP A 96 13.10 2.49 -11.42
N ALA A 97 12.96 1.27 -10.87
CA ALA A 97 13.35 0.04 -11.55
C ALA A 97 12.26 -0.48 -12.51
N LEU A 98 11.05 0.09 -12.51
CA LEU A 98 10.00 -0.31 -13.43
C LEU A 98 10.39 0.02 -14.88
N PRO A 99 10.15 -0.89 -15.83
CA PRO A 99 10.35 -0.59 -17.24
C PRO A 99 9.42 0.53 -17.71
N SER A 100 9.87 1.36 -18.67
CA SER A 100 9.10 2.52 -19.17
C SER A 100 7.73 2.19 -19.77
N GLN A 101 7.53 0.95 -20.19
CA GLN A 101 6.31 0.40 -20.78
C GLN A 101 5.35 -0.18 -19.73
N VAL A 102 5.77 -0.25 -18.46
CA VAL A 102 4.96 -0.70 -17.34
C VAL A 102 4.55 0.54 -16.54
N SER A 103 3.26 0.66 -16.27
CA SER A 103 2.73 1.75 -15.43
C SER A 103 1.97 1.17 -14.25
N LEU A 104 2.02 1.87 -13.11
CA LEU A 104 1.16 1.56 -11.97
C LEU A 104 -0.28 1.93 -12.32
N VAL A 105 -1.24 1.06 -11.99
CA VAL A 105 -2.67 1.38 -12.14
C VAL A 105 -3.05 2.34 -11.00
N ALA A 106 -3.48 3.54 -11.37
CA ALA A 106 -3.83 4.58 -10.40
C ALA A 106 -5.11 4.21 -9.63
N GLY A 107 -5.08 4.32 -8.30
CA GLY A 107 -6.21 3.90 -7.46
C GLY A 107 -6.36 2.39 -7.34
N SER A 108 -5.34 1.62 -7.72
CA SER A 108 -5.27 0.21 -7.32
C SER A 108 -4.92 0.15 -5.83
N SER A 109 -5.73 -0.58 -5.08
CA SER A 109 -5.42 -0.95 -3.70
C SER A 109 -5.27 -2.46 -3.67
N PHE A 110 -4.03 -2.94 -3.57
CA PHE A 110 -3.84 -4.34 -3.23
C PHE A 110 -4.17 -4.51 -1.74
N TRP A 111 -4.89 -5.56 -1.39
CA TRP A 111 -5.29 -5.81 -0.01
C TRP A 111 -4.04 -5.94 0.89
N PRO A 112 -3.93 -5.21 2.01
CA PRO A 112 -4.94 -4.33 2.63
C PRO A 112 -4.61 -2.83 2.44
N GLY A 113 -5.06 -2.21 1.34
CA GLY A 113 -5.27 -0.76 1.26
C GLY A 113 -4.02 0.14 1.19
N GLY A 114 -2.88 -0.39 0.75
CA GLY A 114 -1.65 0.39 0.60
C GLY A 114 -1.59 1.22 -0.69
N ASP A 115 -0.81 2.30 -0.68
CA ASP A 115 -0.39 2.95 -1.93
C ASP A 115 0.41 1.96 -2.81
N PRO A 116 0.23 1.99 -4.14
CA PRO A 116 0.86 1.02 -5.02
C PRO A 116 2.39 1.12 -4.93
N LEU A 117 3.03 -0.03 -4.73
CA LEU A 117 4.47 -0.22 -4.62
C LEU A 117 5.11 0.62 -3.50
N VAL A 118 4.40 0.78 -2.39
CA VAL A 118 4.93 1.32 -1.13
C VAL A 118 5.18 0.19 -0.15
N PHE A 119 6.41 0.11 0.36
CA PHE A 119 6.81 -0.87 1.36
C PHE A 119 6.10 -0.62 2.69
N GLN A 120 5.31 -1.60 3.14
CA GLN A 120 4.52 -1.54 4.36
C GLN A 120 5.39 -1.74 5.62
N PRO A 121 4.92 -1.32 6.82
CA PRO A 121 5.62 -1.65 8.06
C PRO A 121 5.77 -3.17 8.22
N VAL A 122 6.77 -3.60 9.00
CA VAL A 122 6.96 -5.03 9.27
C VAL A 122 5.77 -5.55 10.07
N ALA A 123 5.16 -6.60 9.54
CA ALA A 123 4.02 -7.20 10.18
C ALA A 123 4.40 -7.85 11.52
N SER A 124 3.48 -7.78 12.48
CA SER A 124 3.66 -8.49 13.75
C SER A 124 3.49 -9.99 13.53
N ALA A 125 4.59 -10.71 13.32
CA ALA A 125 4.62 -12.16 13.18
C ALA A 125 5.27 -12.84 14.39
N ASP A 126 5.01 -14.14 14.55
CA ASP A 126 5.75 -14.98 15.51
C ASP A 126 7.25 -14.99 15.13
N ALA A 127 8.13 -15.01 16.13
CA ALA A 127 9.59 -14.97 15.96
C ALA A 127 10.16 -16.17 15.17
N ALA A 128 9.34 -17.20 14.93
CA ALA A 128 9.65 -18.31 14.04
C ALA A 128 9.69 -17.91 12.55
N TYR A 129 9.10 -16.76 12.18
CA TYR A 129 9.17 -16.17 10.86
C TYR A 129 10.12 -14.97 10.93
N ASP A 130 11.10 -14.86 10.03
CA ASP A 130 11.92 -13.65 9.90
C ASP A 130 11.07 -12.60 9.16
N PRO A 131 10.42 -11.68 9.89
CA PRO A 131 9.33 -10.89 9.33
C PRO A 131 9.91 -9.78 8.46
N GLY A 132 9.40 -9.72 7.23
CA GLY A 132 9.83 -8.78 6.21
C GLY A 132 8.90 -7.60 6.04
N THR A 133 9.15 -6.86 4.97
CA THR A 133 8.28 -5.81 4.43
C THR A 133 7.92 -6.16 3.00
N SER A 134 6.69 -5.87 2.60
CA SER A 134 6.23 -6.04 1.23
C SER A 134 5.74 -4.72 0.64
N ALA A 135 5.87 -4.62 -0.68
CA ALA A 135 5.26 -3.58 -1.49
C ALA A 135 4.50 -4.27 -2.64
N ASP A 136 3.24 -3.89 -2.80
CA ASP A 136 2.33 -4.52 -3.75
C ASP A 136 1.73 -3.47 -4.68
N ALA A 137 1.53 -3.82 -5.94
CA ALA A 137 0.92 -2.94 -6.92
C ALA A 137 0.20 -3.73 -8.01
N GLU A 138 -0.86 -3.11 -8.53
CA GLU A 138 -1.36 -3.45 -9.84
C GLU A 138 -0.59 -2.66 -10.90
N VAL A 139 -0.23 -3.34 -11.97
CA VAL A 139 0.59 -2.82 -13.05
C VAL A 139 -0.06 -3.13 -14.39
N THR A 140 0.13 -2.25 -15.36
CA THR A 140 -0.35 -2.46 -16.72
C THR A 140 0.79 -2.35 -17.73
N ARG A 141 0.79 -3.23 -18.73
CA ARG A 141 1.63 -3.16 -19.92
C ARG A 141 0.76 -3.31 -21.15
N ASP A 142 0.84 -2.36 -22.07
CA ASP A 142 0.07 -2.38 -23.32
C ASP A 142 -1.45 -2.58 -23.13
N GLY A 143 -1.98 -2.12 -21.98
CA GLY A 143 -3.39 -2.25 -21.60
C GLY A 143 -3.77 -3.59 -20.98
N VAL A 144 -2.80 -4.48 -20.71
CA VAL A 144 -3.00 -5.72 -19.96
C VAL A 144 -2.55 -5.52 -18.53
N GLU A 145 -3.47 -5.72 -17.59
CA GLU A 145 -3.25 -5.59 -16.16
C GLU A 145 -2.68 -6.87 -15.55
N GLY A 146 -2.01 -6.74 -14.43
CA GLY A 146 -1.55 -7.83 -13.60
C GLY A 146 -0.97 -7.28 -12.31
N SER A 147 -0.33 -8.14 -11.53
CA SER A 147 0.20 -7.77 -10.21
C SER A 147 1.72 -7.77 -10.18
N LEU A 148 2.25 -6.96 -9.27
CA LEU A 148 3.66 -6.92 -8.89
C LEU A 148 3.75 -6.90 -7.36
N THR A 149 4.49 -7.85 -6.82
CA THR A 149 4.83 -7.90 -5.39
C THR A 149 6.34 -7.88 -5.24
N VAL A 150 6.83 -7.07 -4.31
CA VAL A 150 8.23 -7.06 -3.89
C VAL A 150 8.29 -7.27 -2.39
N ASN A 151 8.84 -8.40 -1.96
CA ASN A 151 9.03 -8.74 -0.56
C ASN A 151 10.52 -8.66 -0.19
N VAL A 152 10.82 -8.11 0.98
CA VAL A 152 12.15 -8.04 1.55
C VAL A 152 12.14 -8.66 2.93
N THR A 153 12.86 -9.77 3.07
CA THR A 153 13.08 -10.48 4.33
C THR A 153 14.59 -10.64 4.58
N ARG A 154 14.94 -11.41 5.60
CA ARG A 154 16.31 -11.81 5.88
C ARG A 154 16.38 -13.32 6.12
N VAL A 155 17.53 -13.89 5.80
CA VAL A 155 17.90 -15.26 6.16
C VAL A 155 19.36 -15.29 6.56
N ASP A 156 19.67 -15.94 7.68
CA ASP A 156 21.05 -16.06 8.16
C ASP A 156 21.81 -17.24 7.51
N ASP A 157 21.09 -18.25 7.01
CA ASP A 157 21.68 -19.49 6.47
C ASP A 157 21.89 -19.47 4.94
N GLY A 158 21.69 -18.31 4.30
CA GLY A 158 21.84 -18.15 2.84
C GLY A 158 20.75 -18.85 2.01
N PRO A 159 20.97 -19.03 0.70
CA PRO A 159 19.99 -19.67 -0.18
C PRO A 159 19.85 -21.17 0.14
N LYS A 160 18.61 -21.67 0.16
CA LYS A 160 18.38 -23.11 0.33
C LYS A 160 18.98 -23.92 -0.85
N PRO A 161 19.22 -25.24 -0.68
CA PRO A 161 19.63 -26.11 -1.78
C PRO A 161 18.69 -26.01 -2.98
N CYS A 162 19.21 -26.28 -4.17
CA CYS A 162 18.38 -26.30 -5.36
C CYS A 162 17.39 -27.47 -5.28
N ARG A 163 16.10 -27.18 -5.47
CA ARG A 163 15.02 -28.16 -5.36
C ARG A 163 14.16 -28.11 -6.62
N ALA A 164 13.84 -29.29 -7.17
CA ALA A 164 12.94 -29.39 -8.30
C ALA A 164 11.59 -28.72 -7.99
N GLY A 165 11.10 -27.90 -8.93
CA GLY A 165 9.86 -27.14 -8.76
C GLY A 165 9.98 -25.90 -7.88
N TRP A 166 11.15 -25.59 -7.30
CA TRP A 166 11.32 -24.37 -6.48
C TRP A 166 12.04 -23.23 -7.22
N LEU A 167 12.86 -23.57 -8.21
CA LEU A 167 13.57 -22.64 -9.09
C LEU A 167 13.86 -23.33 -10.42
N ASP A 168 14.02 -22.53 -11.47
CA ASP A 168 14.37 -22.99 -12.82
C ASP A 168 15.81 -22.67 -13.19
N ALA A 169 16.42 -21.67 -12.54
CA ALA A 169 17.83 -21.38 -12.66
C ALA A 169 18.37 -20.69 -11.41
N ARG A 170 19.66 -20.90 -11.15
CA ARG A 170 20.43 -20.19 -10.13
C ARG A 170 21.64 -19.53 -10.77
N GLU A 171 21.92 -18.29 -10.40
CA GLU A 171 23.14 -17.58 -10.74
C GLU A 171 23.84 -17.09 -9.48
N THR A 172 25.17 -17.09 -9.46
CA THR A 172 25.96 -16.43 -8.41
C THR A 172 26.78 -15.32 -9.04
N LEU A 173 26.54 -14.09 -8.58
CA LEU A 173 27.23 -12.90 -9.04
C LEU A 173 28.61 -12.77 -8.39
N SER A 174 29.44 -11.87 -8.93
CA SER A 174 30.83 -11.70 -8.50
C SER A 174 31.00 -11.20 -7.06
N ASP A 175 29.97 -10.55 -6.51
CA ASP A 175 29.95 -10.07 -5.13
C ASP A 175 29.44 -11.13 -4.13
N GLY A 176 29.08 -12.32 -4.60
CA GLY A 176 28.52 -13.40 -3.80
C GLY A 176 27.00 -13.39 -3.72
N THR A 177 26.32 -12.43 -4.36
CA THR A 177 24.86 -12.42 -4.46
C THR A 177 24.38 -13.64 -5.26
N VAL A 178 23.37 -14.33 -4.75
CA VAL A 178 22.73 -15.47 -5.44
C VAL A 178 21.37 -15.06 -5.96
N VAL A 179 21.07 -15.39 -7.21
CA VAL A 179 19.80 -15.09 -7.87
C VAL A 179 19.13 -16.40 -8.29
N ASP A 180 17.95 -16.67 -7.75
CA ASP A 180 17.08 -17.75 -8.21
C ASP A 180 15.95 -17.17 -9.05
N THR A 181 15.64 -17.80 -10.17
CA THR A 181 14.51 -17.41 -11.02
C THR A 181 13.55 -18.56 -11.21
N ARG A 182 12.27 -18.24 -11.40
CA ARG A 182 11.23 -19.22 -11.70
C ARG A 182 10.12 -18.61 -12.52
N ASP A 183 9.57 -19.35 -13.47
CA ASP A 183 8.21 -19.17 -13.97
C ASP A 183 7.36 -20.37 -13.58
N THR A 184 6.09 -20.15 -13.28
CA THR A 184 5.19 -21.22 -12.83
C THR A 184 3.74 -20.85 -13.06
N TRP A 185 2.86 -21.81 -12.90
CA TRP A 185 1.43 -21.57 -12.79
C TRP A 185 0.80 -22.38 -11.66
N ASP A 186 -0.33 -21.87 -11.20
CA ASP A 186 -1.29 -22.59 -10.39
C ASP A 186 -2.70 -22.33 -10.95
N GLU A 187 -3.60 -23.27 -10.71
CA GLU A 187 -4.97 -23.26 -11.21
C GLU A 187 -5.91 -23.49 -10.05
N PHE A 188 -6.86 -22.58 -9.87
CA PHE A 188 -7.90 -22.70 -8.85
C PHE A 188 -9.27 -22.71 -9.51
N ASP A 189 -10.04 -23.77 -9.27
CA ASP A 189 -11.38 -23.97 -9.86
C ASP A 189 -11.43 -23.84 -11.39
N GLY A 190 -10.31 -24.16 -12.06
CA GLY A 190 -10.15 -24.10 -13.51
C GLY A 190 -9.59 -22.79 -14.05
N ASP A 191 -9.43 -21.77 -13.20
CA ASP A 191 -8.79 -20.50 -13.55
C ASP A 191 -7.30 -20.58 -13.23
N ARG A 192 -6.49 -20.62 -14.29
CA ARG A 192 -5.04 -20.75 -14.22
C ARG A 192 -4.37 -19.39 -14.24
N SER A 193 -3.56 -19.11 -13.24
CA SER A 193 -2.69 -17.94 -13.21
C SER A 193 -1.23 -18.30 -13.43
N HIS A 194 -0.51 -17.42 -14.11
CA HIS A 194 0.92 -17.54 -14.37
C HIS A 194 1.69 -16.52 -13.54
N THR A 195 2.80 -16.94 -12.95
CA THR A 195 3.63 -16.06 -12.12
C THR A 195 5.11 -16.22 -12.44
N ASN A 196 5.79 -15.09 -12.65
CA ASN A 196 7.24 -14.99 -12.76
C ASN A 196 7.83 -14.56 -11.42
N PHE A 197 9.01 -15.10 -11.06
CA PHE A 197 9.73 -14.80 -9.83
C PHE A 197 11.22 -14.54 -10.09
N ALA A 198 11.76 -13.57 -9.36
CA ALA A 198 13.19 -13.41 -9.13
C ALA A 198 13.44 -13.29 -7.61
N ARG A 199 14.31 -14.14 -7.07
CA ARG A 199 14.72 -14.12 -5.65
C ARG A 199 16.21 -13.86 -5.56
N VAL A 200 16.57 -12.81 -4.83
CA VAL A 200 17.95 -12.37 -4.63
C VAL A 200 18.33 -12.60 -3.18
N TYR A 201 19.41 -13.34 -2.96
CA TYR A 201 20.04 -13.55 -1.66
C TYR A 201 21.34 -12.75 -1.63
N ALA A 202 21.34 -11.65 -0.89
CA ALA A 202 22.50 -10.77 -0.79
C ALA A 202 23.48 -11.24 0.29
N PRO A 203 24.78 -10.88 0.17
CA PRO A 203 25.79 -11.25 1.17
C PRO A 203 25.55 -10.70 2.59
N ASP A 204 24.71 -9.67 2.73
CA ASP A 204 24.33 -9.12 4.03
C ASP A 204 23.17 -9.87 4.71
N GLY A 205 22.69 -10.96 4.09
CA GLY A 205 21.58 -11.78 4.56
C GLY A 205 20.21 -11.33 4.04
N SER A 206 20.12 -10.22 3.32
CA SER A 206 18.84 -9.77 2.75
C SER A 206 18.34 -10.76 1.70
N VAL A 207 17.02 -11.01 1.71
CA VAL A 207 16.33 -11.74 0.65
C VAL A 207 15.30 -10.84 0.03
N VAL A 208 15.47 -10.54 -1.26
CA VAL A 208 14.51 -9.75 -2.04
C VAL A 208 13.81 -10.67 -3.03
N VAL A 209 12.49 -10.76 -2.94
CA VAL A 209 11.65 -11.54 -3.85
C VAL A 209 10.77 -10.58 -4.64
N ALA A 210 11.00 -10.48 -5.94
CA ALA A 210 10.11 -9.78 -6.85
C ALA A 210 9.30 -10.82 -7.65
N SER A 211 7.98 -10.66 -7.68
CA SER A 211 7.09 -11.53 -8.43
C SER A 211 6.06 -10.74 -9.20
N SER A 212 5.71 -11.23 -10.39
CA SER A 212 4.61 -10.67 -11.17
C SER A 212 3.70 -11.77 -11.66
N SER A 213 2.39 -11.56 -11.52
CA SER A 213 1.36 -12.49 -11.95
C SER A 213 0.44 -11.84 -12.97
N ASP A 214 -0.19 -12.66 -13.81
CA ASP A 214 -1.26 -12.25 -14.72
C ASP A 214 -2.62 -12.07 -14.03
N GLN A 215 -2.67 -12.05 -12.70
CA GLN A 215 -3.85 -11.66 -11.93
C GLN A 215 -3.91 -10.15 -11.68
N ASN A 216 -5.07 -9.54 -11.96
CA ASN A 216 -5.38 -8.15 -11.61
C ASN A 216 -5.83 -8.00 -10.14
N ALA A 217 -6.23 -6.80 -9.73
CA ALA A 217 -6.67 -6.54 -8.35
C ALA A 217 -7.95 -7.32 -7.94
N ASP A 218 -8.76 -7.73 -8.91
CA ASP A 218 -9.97 -8.55 -8.71
C ASP A 218 -9.68 -10.06 -8.70
N PHE A 219 -8.39 -10.45 -8.72
CA PHE A 219 -7.91 -11.84 -8.85
C PHE A 219 -8.33 -12.52 -10.17
N GLU A 220 -8.68 -11.73 -11.18
CA GLU A 220 -9.03 -12.23 -12.51
C GLU A 220 -7.76 -12.41 -13.34
N THR A 221 -7.67 -13.55 -14.04
CA THR A 221 -6.53 -13.81 -14.92
C THR A 221 -6.67 -13.06 -16.25
N THR A 222 -5.69 -12.21 -16.55
CA THR A 222 -5.60 -11.43 -17.79
C THR A 222 -4.87 -12.17 -18.91
N GLY A 223 -4.20 -13.29 -18.57
CA GLY A 223 -3.56 -14.22 -19.49
C GLY A 223 -2.19 -13.78 -20.00
N THR A 224 -1.61 -12.71 -19.45
CA THR A 224 -0.21 -12.32 -19.74
C THR A 224 0.43 -11.66 -18.53
N VAL A 225 1.56 -12.20 -18.10
CA VAL A 225 2.34 -11.64 -16.99
C VAL A 225 3.01 -10.32 -17.42
N PRO A 226 2.77 -9.19 -16.72
CA PRO A 226 3.20 -7.87 -17.17
C PRO A 226 4.70 -7.59 -17.00
N LEU A 227 5.42 -8.35 -16.15
CA LEU A 227 6.88 -8.26 -16.02
C LEU A 227 7.57 -9.60 -16.33
N SER A 228 8.63 -9.53 -17.13
CA SER A 228 9.52 -10.66 -17.38
C SER A 228 10.44 -10.94 -16.19
N ILE A 229 11.01 -12.15 -16.14
CA ILE A 229 12.00 -12.55 -15.13
C ILE A 229 13.18 -11.56 -15.05
N GLU A 230 13.69 -11.08 -16.19
CA GLU A 230 14.85 -10.17 -16.21
C GLU A 230 14.48 -8.78 -15.65
N GLU A 231 13.27 -8.31 -15.91
CA GLU A 231 12.77 -7.05 -15.33
C GLU A 231 12.57 -7.21 -13.82
N LEU A 232 12.03 -8.34 -13.36
CA LEU A 232 11.92 -8.66 -11.92
C LEU A 232 13.30 -8.77 -11.25
N ARG A 233 14.28 -9.38 -11.93
CA ARG A 233 15.67 -9.43 -11.48
C ARG A 233 16.25 -8.03 -11.31
N SER A 234 16.02 -7.13 -12.26
CA SER A 234 16.47 -5.73 -12.18
C SER A 234 15.89 -5.01 -10.96
N ILE A 235 14.62 -5.27 -10.62
CA ILE A 235 13.98 -4.74 -9.41
C ILE A 235 14.61 -5.37 -8.15
N ALA A 236 14.73 -6.70 -8.10
CA ALA A 236 15.20 -7.41 -6.91
C ALA A 236 16.69 -7.14 -6.59
N LEU A 237 17.50 -6.82 -7.60
CA LEU A 237 18.93 -6.48 -7.44
C LEU A 237 19.17 -5.02 -7.01
N ARG A 238 18.13 -4.22 -6.77
CA ARG A 238 18.30 -2.83 -6.34
C ARG A 238 18.98 -2.77 -4.97
N PRO A 239 20.16 -2.11 -4.86
CA PRO A 239 20.90 -2.06 -3.61
C PRO A 239 20.09 -1.36 -2.50
N GLU A 240 19.21 -0.44 -2.83
CA GLU A 240 18.36 0.27 -1.87
C GLU A 240 17.40 -0.65 -1.10
N LEU A 241 17.03 -1.80 -1.70
CA LEU A 241 16.17 -2.82 -1.11
C LEU A 241 16.90 -3.68 -0.06
N LEU A 242 18.23 -3.67 -0.04
CA LEU A 242 18.99 -4.47 0.92
C LEU A 242 18.87 -3.90 2.33
N TRP A 243 18.78 -4.79 3.30
CA TRP A 243 18.60 -4.49 4.72
C TRP A 243 19.74 -3.62 5.27
N SER A 244 20.99 -3.88 4.87
CA SER A 244 22.16 -3.13 5.34
C SER A 244 22.38 -1.78 4.65
N THR A 245 21.67 -1.50 3.54
CA THR A 245 21.90 -0.29 2.75
C THR A 245 21.46 0.96 3.53
N PRO A 246 22.38 1.92 3.75
CA PRO A 246 22.05 3.15 4.47
C PRO A 246 21.06 3.99 3.68
N VAL A 247 20.15 4.65 4.40
CA VAL A 247 19.19 5.57 3.81
C VAL A 247 19.90 6.90 3.48
N PRO A 248 19.74 7.45 2.26
CA PRO A 248 20.22 8.80 1.96
C PRO A 248 19.69 9.83 2.97
N ILE A 249 20.55 10.74 3.42
CA ILE A 249 20.22 11.70 4.49
C ILE A 249 18.99 12.56 4.13
N ASP A 250 18.89 12.92 2.85
CA ASP A 250 17.85 13.79 2.32
C ASP A 250 16.56 13.04 1.94
N THR A 251 16.47 11.73 2.16
CA THR A 251 15.23 10.98 1.94
C THR A 251 14.18 11.44 2.95
N PRO A 252 13.05 12.01 2.49
CA PRO A 252 11.94 12.35 3.38
C PRO A 252 11.27 11.06 3.88
N PRO A 253 10.57 11.09 5.03
CA PRO A 253 9.80 9.94 5.48
C PRO A 253 8.70 9.56 4.46
N LEU A 254 8.19 8.33 4.54
CA LEU A 254 7.06 7.90 3.72
C LEU A 254 5.89 8.86 3.91
N PRO A 255 5.15 9.21 2.84
CA PRO A 255 3.96 10.02 2.99
C PRO A 255 2.93 9.25 3.81
N ILE A 256 2.35 9.92 4.81
CA ILE A 256 1.37 9.33 5.72
C ILE A 256 0.17 8.87 4.89
N SER A 257 -0.20 7.59 5.00
CA SER A 257 -1.34 7.04 4.27
C SER A 257 -2.57 7.91 4.56
N CYS A 258 -3.19 8.36 3.48
CA CYS A 258 -4.43 9.11 3.54
C CYS A 258 -5.49 8.26 2.85
N ASP A 259 -5.87 7.18 3.51
CA ASP A 259 -6.99 6.37 3.07
C ASP A 259 -8.26 7.24 3.15
N THR A 260 -8.84 7.54 2.00
CA THR A 260 -10.11 8.25 1.92
C THR A 260 -11.13 7.25 1.41
N ASN A 261 -12.15 6.89 2.16
CA ASN A 261 -13.34 6.34 1.52
C ASN A 261 -13.96 7.46 0.67
N SER A 262 -13.52 7.63 -0.58
CA SER A 262 -14.06 8.67 -1.46
C SER A 262 -15.29 8.10 -2.15
N GLU A 263 -16.46 8.41 -1.60
CA GLU A 263 -17.71 8.35 -2.36
C GLU A 263 -17.73 9.56 -3.30
N GLY A 264 -17.78 9.35 -4.62
CA GLY A 264 -17.81 10.43 -5.60
C GLY A 264 -17.63 9.96 -7.05
N ALA A 265 -18.14 10.76 -8.01
CA ALA A 265 -17.93 10.55 -9.44
C ALA A 265 -16.91 11.59 -9.95
N GLY A 266 -15.64 11.21 -10.10
CA GLY A 266 -14.59 12.14 -10.54
C GLY A 266 -13.24 11.46 -10.78
N GLN A 267 -12.35 12.11 -11.53
CA GLN A 267 -10.94 11.69 -11.67
C GLN A 267 -9.99 12.88 -11.47
N PHE A 268 -9.24 12.88 -10.37
CA PHE A 268 -8.06 13.75 -10.21
C PHE A 268 -6.95 13.25 -11.12
N SER A 269 -6.69 14.00 -12.20
CA SER A 269 -5.50 13.78 -13.01
C SER A 269 -4.23 14.11 -12.23
N SER A 270 -3.09 13.53 -12.62
CA SER A 270 -1.76 13.92 -12.11
C SER A 270 -1.52 15.43 -12.24
N GLN A 271 -1.94 16.04 -13.35
CA GLN A 271 -1.85 17.48 -13.57
C GLN A 271 -2.68 18.31 -12.59
N SER A 272 -3.83 17.79 -12.15
CA SER A 272 -4.64 18.44 -11.10
C SER A 272 -3.93 18.39 -9.76
N VAL A 273 -3.33 17.24 -9.41
CA VAL A 273 -2.54 17.08 -8.18
C VAL A 273 -1.30 17.97 -8.19
N ASP A 274 -0.60 18.10 -9.32
CA ASP A 274 0.56 18.99 -9.44
C ASP A 274 0.19 20.46 -9.19
N ARG A 275 -0.97 20.90 -9.69
CA ARG A 275 -1.50 22.25 -9.44
C ARG A 275 -1.84 22.47 -7.97
N LEU A 276 -2.47 21.48 -7.33
CA LEU A 276 -2.75 21.50 -5.89
C LEU A 276 -1.45 21.64 -5.08
N ASN A 277 -0.45 20.81 -5.40
CA ASN A 277 0.84 20.80 -4.74
C ASN A 277 1.57 22.14 -4.87
N ALA A 278 1.66 22.68 -6.09
CA ALA A 278 2.28 23.98 -6.32
C ALA A 278 1.60 25.10 -5.53
N SER A 279 0.27 25.08 -5.42
CA SER A 279 -0.51 26.10 -4.72
C SER A 279 -0.32 26.03 -3.21
N LEU A 280 -0.29 24.81 -2.65
CA LEU A 280 0.00 24.58 -1.23
C LEU A 280 1.41 25.03 -0.86
N ASP A 281 2.40 24.71 -1.70
CA ASP A 281 3.79 25.10 -1.47
C ASP A 281 4.01 26.61 -1.60
N GLU A 282 3.35 27.26 -2.56
CA GLU A 282 3.37 28.71 -2.71
C GLU A 282 2.71 29.39 -1.50
N PHE A 283 1.53 28.92 -1.08
CA PHE A 283 0.84 29.41 0.10
C PHE A 283 1.72 29.31 1.36
N TRP A 284 2.29 28.12 1.61
CA TRP A 284 3.09 27.88 2.81
C TRP A 284 4.33 28.78 2.84
N ARG A 285 5.00 28.94 1.69
CA ARG A 285 6.17 29.82 1.56
C ARG A 285 5.82 31.30 1.75
N ALA A 286 4.67 31.73 1.24
CA ALA A 286 4.18 33.10 1.38
C ALA A 286 3.77 33.42 2.82
N ALA A 287 3.23 32.44 3.55
CA ALA A 287 2.80 32.60 4.94
C ALA A 287 3.98 32.83 5.91
N GLN A 288 5.20 32.41 5.55
CA GLN A 288 6.43 32.57 6.36
C GLN A 288 6.26 32.15 7.83
N LEU A 289 5.53 31.06 8.05
CA LEU A 289 5.23 30.57 9.38
C LEU A 289 6.48 29.96 10.01
N PRO A 290 6.75 30.18 11.30
CA PRO A 290 7.86 29.56 12.02
C PRO A 290 7.52 28.11 12.43
N ILE A 291 6.95 27.34 11.50
CA ILE A 291 6.48 25.98 11.69
C ILE A 291 7.24 25.10 10.70
N GLU A 292 8.06 24.18 11.21
CA GLU A 292 8.75 23.21 10.38
C GLU A 292 7.81 22.05 10.04
N LEU A 293 7.85 21.66 8.76
CA LEU A 293 7.18 20.47 8.25
C LEU A 293 8.23 19.40 7.97
N ASP A 294 7.87 18.12 8.12
CA ASP A 294 8.74 17.01 7.70
C ASP A 294 8.93 16.94 6.18
N ARG A 295 8.05 17.59 5.41
CA ARG A 295 8.03 17.68 3.94
C ARG A 295 7.25 18.91 3.45
N PRO A 296 7.34 19.30 2.17
CA PRO A 296 6.52 20.37 1.61
C PRO A 296 5.01 20.10 1.80
N LEU A 297 4.22 21.14 2.07
CA LEU A 297 2.78 21.00 2.28
C LEU A 297 2.07 20.44 1.03
N GLY A 298 2.56 20.82 -0.15
CA GLY A 298 2.17 20.27 -1.44
C GLY A 298 2.76 18.90 -1.72
N SER A 299 2.47 17.94 -0.85
CA SER A 299 2.83 16.52 -1.03
C SER A 299 1.60 15.63 -1.23
N MET A 300 0.58 16.16 -1.90
CA MET A 300 -0.66 15.43 -2.20
C MET A 300 -0.45 14.39 -3.31
N ARG A 301 -1.28 13.36 -3.28
CA ARG A 301 -1.37 12.22 -4.21
C ARG A 301 -2.83 11.90 -4.50
N THR A 302 -3.09 11.21 -5.61
CA THR A 302 -4.42 10.62 -5.88
C THR A 302 -4.75 9.57 -4.83
N SER A 303 -6.01 9.47 -4.42
CA SER A 303 -6.43 8.51 -3.41
C SER A 303 -6.32 7.05 -3.91
N PRO A 304 -5.92 6.08 -3.05
CA PRO A 304 -5.82 4.66 -3.42
C PRO A 304 -7.16 3.97 -3.68
N SER A 305 -8.27 4.50 -3.19
CA SER A 305 -9.60 3.84 -3.18
C SER A 305 -10.59 4.46 -4.18
N GLY A 306 -10.11 5.31 -5.07
CA GLY A 306 -10.95 5.96 -6.08
C GLY A 306 -10.27 7.18 -6.68
N SER A 307 -10.54 7.41 -7.96
CA SER A 307 -9.99 8.55 -8.69
C SER A 307 -10.66 9.88 -8.32
N ALA A 308 -11.72 9.88 -7.52
CA ALA A 308 -12.49 11.09 -7.17
C ALA A 308 -11.83 11.99 -6.10
N GLY A 309 -10.63 11.67 -5.62
CA GLY A 309 -9.97 12.49 -4.59
C GLY A 309 -8.45 12.54 -4.67
N ALA A 310 -7.91 13.60 -4.07
CA ALA A 310 -6.49 13.75 -3.77
C ALA A 310 -6.30 13.98 -2.26
N CYS A 311 -5.21 13.48 -1.70
CA CYS A 311 -4.92 13.62 -0.29
C CYS A 311 -3.42 13.78 -0.02
N GLY A 312 -3.08 14.49 1.04
CA GLY A 312 -1.72 14.66 1.50
C GLY A 312 -1.70 14.80 3.02
N ALA A 313 -0.61 14.37 3.64
CA ALA A 313 -0.42 14.52 5.08
C ALA A 313 1.06 14.78 5.42
N VAL A 314 1.27 15.69 6.35
CA VAL A 314 2.59 16.17 6.79
C VAL A 314 2.65 16.23 8.31
N MET A 315 3.83 16.02 8.88
CA MET A 315 4.06 16.23 10.30
C MET A 315 4.27 17.72 10.59
N VAL A 316 3.65 18.19 11.66
CA VAL A 316 3.76 19.54 12.20
C VAL A 316 4.12 19.45 13.67
N GLY A 317 5.42 19.55 13.99
CA GLY A 317 5.91 19.19 15.32
C GLY A 317 5.60 17.72 15.63
N ASP A 318 4.87 17.48 16.73
CA ASP A 318 4.42 16.13 17.13
C ASP A 318 3.01 15.78 16.60
N GLY A 319 2.41 16.64 15.76
CA GLY A 319 1.06 16.45 15.21
C GLY A 319 1.04 16.13 13.72
N THR A 320 -0.10 15.66 13.22
CA THR A 320 -0.31 15.33 11.81
C THR A 320 -1.32 16.26 11.17
N LEU A 321 -0.89 17.05 10.17
CA LEU A 321 -1.75 17.86 9.31
C LEU A 321 -2.11 17.07 8.06
N THR A 322 -3.41 16.82 7.86
CA THR A 322 -3.97 16.10 6.71
C THR A 322 -4.82 17.04 5.87
N ILE A 323 -4.66 16.97 4.56
CA ILE A 323 -5.45 17.70 3.57
C ILE A 323 -6.09 16.68 2.63
N ARG A 324 -7.39 16.81 2.39
CA ARG A 324 -8.14 15.99 1.45
C ARG A 324 -8.94 16.88 0.52
N VAL A 325 -9.00 16.50 -0.74
CA VAL A 325 -9.79 17.14 -1.76
C VAL A 325 -10.61 16.06 -2.44
N ILE A 326 -11.92 16.23 -2.46
CA ILE A 326 -12.86 15.27 -3.01
C ILE A 326 -13.73 16.00 -4.03
N ASP A 327 -13.80 15.46 -5.23
CA ASP A 327 -14.70 15.90 -6.28
C ASP A 327 -15.88 14.92 -6.36
N ALA A 328 -16.94 15.22 -5.62
CA ALA A 328 -18.05 14.29 -5.38
C ALA A 328 -19.43 14.94 -5.51
N ASP A 329 -19.55 16.00 -6.32
CA ASP A 329 -20.82 16.73 -6.51
C ASP A 329 -21.48 17.10 -5.17
N PHE A 330 -20.70 17.54 -4.18
CA PHE A 330 -21.24 17.91 -2.87
C PHE A 330 -22.19 19.10 -2.99
N GLU A 331 -23.48 18.86 -2.78
CA GLU A 331 -24.46 19.95 -2.76
C GLU A 331 -24.25 20.83 -1.52
N PRO A 332 -24.10 22.16 -1.70
CA PRO A 332 -24.12 23.10 -0.58
C PRO A 332 -25.44 22.95 0.18
N SER A 333 -25.39 22.94 1.51
CA SER A 333 -26.62 22.84 2.30
C SER A 333 -27.51 24.04 2.03
N GLU A 334 -28.80 23.81 1.71
CA GLU A 334 -29.80 24.87 1.60
C GLU A 334 -30.07 25.56 2.95
N ASN A 335 -29.69 24.92 4.07
CA ASN A 335 -29.95 25.43 5.42
C ASN A 335 -28.72 25.23 6.32
N PRO A 336 -27.64 26.01 6.10
CA PRO A 336 -26.37 25.86 6.78
C PRO A 336 -26.44 26.37 8.23
N TRP A 337 -27.02 25.59 9.14
CA TRP A 337 -26.92 25.91 10.56
C TRP A 337 -25.44 25.81 10.98
N GLY A 338 -24.81 26.96 11.19
CA GLY A 338 -23.41 27.06 11.62
C GLY A 338 -22.36 27.14 10.51
N ALA A 339 -22.74 27.07 9.23
CA ALA A 339 -21.78 27.23 8.14
C ALA A 339 -21.52 28.72 7.83
N LEU A 340 -20.26 29.05 7.53
CA LEU A 340 -19.86 30.39 7.08
C LEU A 340 -19.83 30.39 5.54
N THR A 341 -20.76 31.12 4.93
CA THR A 341 -20.79 31.31 3.47
C THR A 341 -19.88 32.46 3.04
N LEU A 342 -19.04 32.20 2.05
CA LEU A 342 -18.11 33.15 1.44
C LEU A 342 -18.75 33.87 0.23
N PRO A 343 -18.17 34.98 -0.26
CA PRO A 343 -18.74 35.76 -1.37
C PRO A 343 -18.85 35.01 -2.71
N ASP A 344 -18.03 33.99 -2.91
CA ASP A 344 -18.04 33.10 -4.08
C ASP A 344 -19.11 32.00 -3.98
N GLY A 345 -19.83 31.92 -2.85
CA GLY A 345 -20.83 30.88 -2.57
C GLY A 345 -20.28 29.65 -1.86
N SER A 346 -18.96 29.56 -1.65
CA SER A 346 -18.34 28.47 -0.91
C SER A 346 -18.77 28.50 0.57
N GLN A 347 -18.85 27.34 1.22
CA GLN A 347 -19.31 27.20 2.60
C GLN A 347 -18.27 26.49 3.45
N PHE A 348 -17.79 27.17 4.50
CA PHE A 348 -17.10 26.46 5.59
C PHE A 348 -18.14 25.77 6.45
N ARG A 349 -18.12 24.43 6.43
CA ARG A 349 -19.00 23.59 7.23
C ARG A 349 -18.27 23.13 8.47
N ASP A 350 -18.99 23.15 9.57
CA ASP A 350 -18.67 22.37 10.75
C ASP A 350 -19.69 21.23 10.72
N ASP A 351 -19.30 20.09 10.16
CA ASP A 351 -20.23 18.96 10.01
C ASP A 351 -20.43 18.21 11.33
N ASN A 352 -19.72 18.59 12.39
CA ASN A 352 -19.85 17.99 13.72
C ASN A 352 -19.66 19.00 14.87
N PRO A 353 -20.46 20.07 14.94
CA PRO A 353 -20.25 21.16 15.89
C PRO A 353 -20.42 20.66 17.32
N GLY A 354 -19.31 20.62 18.08
CA GLY A 354 -19.25 20.21 19.48
C GLY A 354 -18.79 18.77 19.72
N ALA A 355 -18.45 18.00 18.69
CA ALA A 355 -17.77 16.72 18.86
C ALA A 355 -16.25 16.94 18.88
N SER A 356 -15.62 16.73 20.02
CA SER A 356 -14.15 16.59 20.06
C SER A 356 -13.80 15.22 19.47
N ALA A 357 -13.40 15.20 18.20
CA ALA A 357 -12.78 14.01 17.64
C ALA A 357 -11.41 13.81 18.28
N MET A 358 -11.04 12.57 18.54
CA MET A 358 -9.76 12.19 19.13
C MET A 358 -9.16 11.06 18.28
N THR A 359 -7.84 11.04 18.13
CA THR A 359 -7.14 9.87 17.60
C THR A 359 -7.29 8.68 18.55
N LEU A 360 -6.98 7.47 18.09
CA LEU A 360 -6.92 6.29 18.96
C LEU A 360 -5.92 6.48 20.12
N ASP A 361 -4.88 7.28 19.90
CA ASP A 361 -3.86 7.64 20.88
C ASP A 361 -4.28 8.80 21.82
N GLY A 362 -5.51 9.30 21.66
CA GLY A 362 -6.12 10.30 22.50
C GLY A 362 -5.73 11.75 22.17
N ASP A 363 -5.22 12.01 20.97
CA ASP A 363 -4.87 13.36 20.55
C ASP A 363 -6.11 14.07 20.01
N PRO A 364 -6.37 15.32 20.40
CA PRO A 364 -7.52 16.06 19.90
C PRO A 364 -7.33 16.35 18.40
N ILE A 365 -8.45 16.27 17.68
CA ILE A 365 -8.54 16.55 16.26
C ILE A 365 -9.29 17.86 16.06
N GLU A 366 -8.72 18.75 15.27
CA GLU A 366 -9.39 19.95 14.77
C GLU A 366 -9.51 19.84 13.24
N ASP A 367 -10.73 20.00 12.72
CA ASP A 367 -11.05 19.84 11.31
C ASP A 367 -11.82 21.05 10.74
N ILE A 368 -11.59 21.31 9.46
CA ILE A 368 -12.31 22.30 8.67
C ILE A 368 -12.72 21.67 7.34
N THR A 369 -14.01 21.75 7.06
CA THR A 369 -14.59 21.37 5.77
C THR A 369 -14.95 22.62 4.98
N LEU A 370 -14.47 22.74 3.74
CA LEU A 370 -14.85 23.77 2.78
C LEU A 370 -15.55 23.10 1.59
N VAL A 371 -16.77 23.51 1.29
CA VAL A 371 -17.53 23.03 0.13
C VAL A 371 -17.73 24.16 -0.87
N LYS A 372 -17.31 23.95 -2.12
CA LYS A 372 -17.47 24.91 -3.22
C LYS A 372 -18.82 24.73 -3.92
N PRO A 373 -19.35 25.78 -4.58
CA PRO A 373 -20.55 25.64 -5.42
C PRO A 373 -20.40 24.64 -6.58
N SER A 374 -19.17 24.34 -6.99
CA SER A 374 -18.85 23.34 -8.01
C SER A 374 -19.12 21.89 -7.57
N GLY A 375 -19.30 21.64 -6.26
CA GLY A 375 -19.37 20.28 -5.72
C GLY A 375 -18.05 19.75 -5.14
N THR A 376 -16.97 20.53 -5.24
CA THR A 376 -15.67 20.18 -4.65
C THR A 376 -15.70 20.37 -3.13
N ARG A 377 -15.24 19.36 -2.39
CA ARG A 377 -15.05 19.40 -0.94
C ARG A 377 -13.56 19.36 -0.60
N VAL A 378 -13.14 20.23 0.32
CA VAL A 378 -11.78 20.26 0.88
C VAL A 378 -11.87 20.05 2.39
N ASP A 379 -11.23 19.00 2.90
CA ASP A 379 -11.08 18.76 4.33
C ASP A 379 -9.65 19.05 4.75
N VAL A 380 -9.47 19.85 5.79
CA VAL A 380 -8.16 20.11 6.41
C VAL A 380 -8.25 19.75 7.89
N GLN A 381 -7.41 18.84 8.34
CA GLN A 381 -7.46 18.27 9.68
C GLN A 381 -6.08 18.33 10.33
N ILE A 382 -5.99 18.73 11.60
CA ILE A 382 -4.79 18.60 12.43
C ILE A 382 -5.12 17.69 13.63
N ALA A 383 -4.29 16.67 13.84
CA ALA A 383 -4.36 15.80 15.01
C ALA A 383 -3.10 16.02 15.87
N ALA A 384 -3.24 16.65 17.03
CA ALA A 384 -2.09 17.01 17.88
C ALA A 384 -2.49 17.34 19.32
N ARG A 385 -1.70 16.92 20.32
CA ARG A 385 -1.91 17.30 21.73
C ARG A 385 -1.76 18.79 22.00
N ALA A 386 -0.84 19.42 21.28
CA ALA A 386 -0.61 20.85 21.28
C ALA A 386 -0.25 21.25 19.85
N THR A 387 -0.90 22.27 19.32
CA THR A 387 -0.72 22.69 17.93
C THR A 387 -0.36 24.17 17.86
N SER A 388 0.64 24.50 17.04
CA SER A 388 0.92 25.86 16.58
C SER A 388 0.08 26.25 15.35
N VAL A 389 -0.66 25.28 14.79
CA VAL A 389 -1.63 25.46 13.71
C VAL A 389 -2.98 25.72 14.35
N ASP A 390 -3.55 26.89 14.08
CA ASP A 390 -4.86 27.32 14.57
C ASP A 390 -5.93 27.25 13.47
N ARG A 391 -7.20 27.37 13.88
CA ARG A 391 -8.34 27.36 12.96
C ARG A 391 -8.21 28.32 11.76
N PRO A 392 -7.79 29.60 11.94
CA PRO A 392 -7.55 30.50 10.82
C PRO A 392 -6.54 29.97 9.80
N LEU A 393 -5.46 29.32 10.25
CA LEU A 393 -4.50 28.71 9.34
C LEU A 393 -5.11 27.52 8.57
N LEU A 394 -5.89 26.65 9.23
CA LEU A 394 -6.60 25.56 8.55
C LEU A 394 -7.56 26.08 7.47
N GLN A 395 -8.30 27.15 7.77
CA GLN A 395 -9.18 27.81 6.81
C GLN A 395 -8.40 28.41 5.62
N ALA A 396 -7.24 29.03 5.89
CA ALA A 396 -6.41 29.60 4.84
C ALA A 396 -5.82 28.51 3.92
N ILE A 397 -5.42 27.36 4.48
CA ILE A 397 -4.99 26.19 3.70
C ILE A 397 -6.14 25.70 2.82
N ALA A 398 -7.35 25.53 3.38
CA ALA A 398 -8.52 25.08 2.62
C ALA A 398 -8.83 26.01 1.43
N LEU A 399 -8.70 27.32 1.62
CA LEU A 399 -8.90 28.32 0.55
C LEU A 399 -7.80 28.26 -0.52
N ALA A 400 -6.54 28.07 -0.14
CA ALA A 400 -5.43 27.94 -1.07
C ALA A 400 -5.62 26.74 -2.00
N VAL A 401 -6.12 25.62 -1.45
CA VAL A 401 -6.45 24.40 -2.20
C VAL A 401 -7.65 24.63 -3.11
N ALA A 402 -8.75 25.17 -2.56
CA ALA A 402 -9.98 25.40 -3.30
C ALA A 402 -9.78 26.31 -4.53
N GLY A 403 -8.88 27.30 -4.47
CA GLY A 403 -8.56 28.18 -5.59
C GLY A 403 -7.91 27.48 -6.80
N SER A 404 -7.47 26.23 -6.64
CA SER A 404 -6.66 25.51 -7.64
C SER A 404 -7.40 24.37 -8.34
N VAL A 405 -8.63 24.09 -7.92
CA VAL A 405 -9.49 23.00 -8.43
C VAL A 405 -10.49 23.48 -9.50
N ASP A 406 -10.53 24.78 -9.83
CA ASP A 406 -11.38 25.33 -10.91
C ASP A 406 -10.77 25.25 -12.32
#